data_AF-A0A968XI33-F1
#
_entry.id   AF-A0A968XI33-F1
#
_cell.length_a   1.000
_cell.length_b   1.000
_cell.length_c   1.000
_cell.angle_alpha   90.00
_cell.angle_beta   90.00
_cell.angle_gamma   90.00
#
_symmetry.space_group_name_H-M   'P 1'
#
loop_
_entity.id
_entity.type
_entity.pdbx_description
1 polymer ?
#
loop_
_entity_poly.entity_id
_entity_poly.type
_entity_poly.pdbx_seq_one_letter_code
_entity_poly.pdbx_strand_id
1 'polypeptide(L)'
;MKQLSTIFAAWDNNAEALASAIDVPGVTVRQWRARKNIPARYWQTIIAAAAKKGVTLTLAMFLPGSNDASEPAGDPVDLDRVVICDVCDTRVDQMTACTFVDCPHSERRAA
;
A
#
# COMPACT_ATOMS: atom_id res chain seq x y z
N MET A 1 -12.00 0.05 9.75
CA MET A 1 -10.83 0.79 10.27
C MET A 1 -10.11 -0.07 11.31
N LYS A 2 -9.23 -0.99 10.89
CA LYS A 2 -8.57 -1.99 11.75
C LYS A 2 -7.18 -1.58 12.25
N GLN A 3 -6.59 -0.51 11.70
CA GLN A 3 -5.16 -0.22 11.83
C GLN A 3 -4.72 0.25 13.23
N LEU A 4 -5.46 1.18 13.84
CA LEU A 4 -5.13 1.67 15.19
C LEU A 4 -5.33 0.59 16.26
N SER A 5 -6.33 -0.26 16.10
CA SER A 5 -6.56 -1.38 17.01
C SER A 5 -5.33 -2.29 17.10
N THR A 6 -4.64 -2.53 15.98
CA THR A 6 -3.39 -3.30 15.94
C THR A 6 -2.26 -2.60 16.70
N ILE A 7 -2.13 -1.28 16.59
CA ILE A 7 -1.16 -0.50 17.36
C ILE A 7 -1.46 -0.62 18.86
N PHE A 8 -2.72 -0.44 19.26
CA PHE A 8 -3.14 -0.54 20.67
C PHE A 8 -3.11 -1.97 21.22
N ALA A 9 -3.06 -3.00 20.38
CA ALA A 9 -3.01 -4.40 20.80
C ALA A 9 -1.73 -4.72 21.60
N ALA A 10 -0.62 -4.03 21.34
CA ALA A 10 0.62 -4.17 22.10
C ALA A 10 0.48 -3.75 23.59
N TRP A 11 -0.63 -3.09 23.94
CA TRP A 11 -0.98 -2.66 25.29
C TRP A 11 -2.36 -3.17 25.71
N ASP A 12 -2.79 -4.35 25.25
CA ASP A 12 -4.07 -4.96 25.64
C ASP A 12 -5.28 -4.06 25.33
N ASN A 13 -5.18 -3.24 24.27
CA ASN A 13 -6.16 -2.21 23.93
C ASN A 13 -6.39 -1.16 25.04
N ASN A 14 -5.43 -1.01 25.95
CA ASN A 14 -5.46 -0.07 27.06
C ASN A 14 -4.69 1.23 26.73
N ALA A 15 -5.43 2.34 26.66
CA ALA A 15 -4.89 3.66 26.39
C ALA A 15 -3.97 4.17 27.51
N GLU A 16 -4.25 3.83 28.77
CA GLU A 16 -3.44 4.25 29.93
C GLU A 16 -2.07 3.56 29.93
N ALA A 17 -2.04 2.28 29.54
CA ALA A 17 -0.78 1.53 29.44
C ALA A 17 0.13 2.08 28.34
N LEU A 18 -0.44 2.49 27.20
CA LEU A 18 0.33 3.21 26.19
C LEU A 18 0.80 4.56 26.71
N ALA A 19 -0.11 5.33 27.32
CA ALA A 19 0.17 6.67 27.82
C ALA A 19 1.35 6.68 28.82
N SER A 20 1.35 5.73 29.75
CA SER A 20 2.46 5.52 30.71
C SER A 20 3.77 5.15 30.01
N ALA A 21 3.72 4.33 28.95
CA ALA A 21 4.92 3.89 28.23
C ALA A 21 5.62 5.01 27.44
N ILE A 22 4.89 6.06 27.05
CA ILE A 22 5.40 7.20 26.26
C ILE A 22 5.32 8.54 27.00
N ASP A 23 5.10 8.51 28.31
CA ASP A 23 5.04 9.67 29.21
C ASP A 23 4.11 10.79 28.72
N VAL A 24 2.87 10.42 28.37
CA VAL A 24 1.81 11.38 28.03
C VAL A 24 0.55 11.13 28.85
N PRO A 25 -0.33 12.13 29.00
CA PRO A 25 -1.60 11.94 29.68
C PRO A 25 -2.49 10.89 28.99
N GLY A 26 -3.10 9.99 29.76
CA GLY A 26 -4.04 8.98 29.26
C GLY A 26 -5.20 9.57 28.45
N VAL A 27 -5.68 10.74 28.85
CA VAL A 27 -6.71 11.50 28.12
C VAL A 27 -6.28 11.83 26.69
N THR A 28 -5.02 12.18 26.48
CA THR A 28 -4.46 12.48 25.15
C THR A 28 -4.51 11.25 24.25
N VAL A 29 -4.11 10.08 24.78
CA VAL A 29 -4.15 8.82 24.04
C VAL A 29 -5.59 8.38 23.74
N ARG A 30 -6.52 8.55 24.68
CA ARG A 30 -7.96 8.31 24.45
C ARG A 30 -8.51 9.21 23.35
N GLN A 31 -8.10 10.48 23.31
CA GLN A 31 -8.48 11.40 22.22
C GLN A 31 -7.95 10.93 20.87
N TRP A 32 -6.72 10.43 20.78
CA TRP A 32 -6.19 9.87 19.54
C TRP A 32 -6.99 8.66 19.06
N ARG A 33 -7.36 7.76 19.99
CA ARG A 33 -8.20 6.60 19.70
C ARG A 33 -9.59 7.03 19.21
N ALA A 34 -10.23 7.99 19.87
CA ALA A 34 -11.53 8.52 19.47
C ALA A 34 -11.49 9.22 18.09
N ARG A 35 -10.43 10.01 17.84
CA ARG A 35 -10.20 10.71 16.56
C ARG A 35 -9.65 9.81 15.47
N LYS A 36 -9.29 8.57 15.81
CA LYS A 36 -8.63 7.61 14.93
C LYS A 36 -7.39 8.20 14.23
N ASN A 37 -6.63 9.02 14.96
CA ASN A 37 -5.45 9.69 14.44
C ASN A 37 -4.42 9.90 15.56
N ILE A 38 -3.19 9.46 15.33
CA ILE A 38 -2.05 9.68 16.23
C ILE A 38 -1.14 10.73 15.57
N PRO A 39 -0.77 11.82 16.26
CA PRO A 39 0.13 12.81 15.68
C PRO A 39 1.52 12.22 15.37
N ALA A 40 2.08 12.57 14.20
CA ALA A 40 3.34 12.02 13.69
C ALA A 40 4.53 12.14 14.64
N ARG A 41 4.57 13.20 15.45
CA ARG A 41 5.61 13.42 16.47
C ARG A 41 5.69 12.29 17.52
N TYR A 42 4.64 11.50 17.70
CA TYR A 42 4.61 10.39 18.66
C TYR A 42 4.90 9.03 18.02
N TRP A 43 4.92 8.91 16.69
CA TRP A 43 5.05 7.60 16.03
C TRP A 43 6.34 6.88 16.41
N GLN A 44 7.48 7.59 16.35
CA GLN A 44 8.78 7.04 16.71
C GLN A 44 8.83 6.62 18.19
N THR A 45 8.26 7.43 19.09
CA THR A 45 8.21 7.12 20.52
C THR A 45 7.38 5.87 20.80
N ILE A 46 6.24 5.70 20.10
CA ILE A 46 5.37 4.53 20.22
C ILE A 46 6.08 3.28 19.68
N ILE A 47 6.76 3.37 18.54
CA ILE A 47 7.56 2.28 17.96
C ILE A 47 8.66 1.85 18.94
N ALA A 48 9.40 2.81 19.51
CA ALA A 48 10.44 2.52 20.49
C ALA A 48 9.86 1.88 21.77
N ALA A 49 8.71 2.34 22.26
CA ALA A 49 8.04 1.77 23.41
C ALA A 49 7.52 0.35 23.15
N ALA A 50 7.00 0.08 21.94
CA ALA A 50 6.59 -1.26 21.52
C ALA A 50 7.78 -2.21 21.41
N ALA A 51 8.90 -1.76 20.85
CA ALA A 51 10.12 -2.54 20.73
C ALA A 51 10.65 -3.00 22.10
N LYS A 52 10.54 -2.15 23.15
CA LYS A 52 10.87 -2.51 24.53
C LYS A 52 9.99 -3.63 25.10
N LYS A 53 8.76 -3.80 24.61
CA LYS A 53 7.86 -4.92 24.96
C LYS A 53 8.02 -6.14 24.05
N GLY A 54 8.96 -6.11 23.10
CA GLY A 54 9.14 -7.17 22.10
C GLY A 54 8.12 -7.15 20.97
N VAL A 55 7.39 -6.04 20.78
CA VAL A 55 6.42 -5.88 19.69
C VAL A 55 7.02 -5.01 18.59
N THR A 56 7.07 -5.54 17.38
CA THR A 56 7.54 -4.80 16.20
C THR A 56 6.39 -4.01 15.58
N LEU A 57 6.45 -2.69 15.69
CA LEU A 57 5.59 -1.76 14.96
C LEU A 57 6.40 -1.03 13.89
N THR A 58 5.82 -0.82 12.71
CA THR A 58 6.44 -0.07 11.62
C THR A 58 5.69 1.23 11.35
N LEU A 59 6.38 2.23 10.78
CA LEU A 59 5.78 3.51 10.41
C LEU A 59 4.57 3.36 9.46
N ALA A 60 4.60 2.37 8.58
CA ALA A 60 3.50 2.06 7.67
C ALA A 60 2.18 1.79 8.41
N MET A 61 2.23 1.24 9.63
CA MET A 61 1.03 0.96 10.44
C MET A 61 0.33 2.22 10.94
N PHE A 62 1.01 3.38 10.94
CA PHE A 62 0.46 4.68 11.37
C PHE A 62 -0.10 5.50 10.21
N LEU A 63 0.24 5.14 8.97
CA LEU A 63 -0.21 5.83 7.77
C LEU A 63 -1.59 5.30 7.31
N PRO A 64 -2.59 6.18 7.14
CA PRO A 64 -3.89 5.79 6.61
C PRO A 64 -3.73 5.40 5.13
N GLY A 65 -3.70 4.10 4.83
CA GLY A 65 -3.63 3.57 3.47
C GLY A 65 -2.54 2.53 3.21
N SER A 66 -1.58 2.32 4.11
CA SER A 66 -0.46 1.39 3.86
C SER A 66 -0.77 -0.09 4.16
N ASN A 67 -2.04 -0.48 4.27
CA ASN A 67 -2.43 -1.90 4.38
C ASN A 67 -2.52 -2.61 3.02
N ASP A 68 -2.18 -1.94 1.92
CA ASP A 68 -1.83 -2.57 0.64
C ASP A 68 -0.33 -2.92 0.57
N ALA A 69 0.28 -3.30 1.70
CA ALA A 69 1.55 -4.03 1.71
C ALA A 69 1.37 -5.53 1.41
N SER A 70 0.36 -5.84 0.60
CA SER A 70 0.29 -7.04 -0.25
C SER A 70 0.35 -6.58 -1.71
N GLU A 71 1.39 -5.86 -2.10
CA GLU A 71 1.95 -6.13 -3.42
C GLU A 71 2.90 -7.32 -3.22
N PRO A 72 2.49 -8.57 -3.54
CA PRO A 72 3.50 -9.56 -3.89
C PRO A 72 4.34 -8.95 -5.01
N ALA A 73 5.66 -9.02 -4.87
CA ALA A 73 6.56 -8.65 -5.95
C ALA A 73 6.14 -9.39 -7.22
N GLY A 74 5.55 -8.65 -8.17
CA GLY A 74 5.33 -9.00 -9.57
C GLY A 74 4.63 -10.33 -9.85
N ASP A 75 3.31 -10.27 -10.05
CA ASP A 75 2.74 -10.98 -11.20
C ASP A 75 1.56 -10.16 -11.75
N PRO A 76 1.81 -9.20 -12.66
CA PRO A 76 0.74 -8.51 -13.33
C PRO A 76 0.21 -9.42 -14.43
N VAL A 77 -0.93 -10.06 -14.13
CA VAL A 77 -2.04 -10.35 -15.04
C VAL A 77 -1.80 -9.85 -16.47
N ASP A 78 -1.41 -10.72 -17.40
CA ASP A 78 -1.45 -10.41 -18.82
C ASP A 78 -2.52 -11.29 -19.48
N LEU A 79 -3.74 -10.76 -19.55
CA LEU A 79 -4.85 -11.38 -20.27
C LEU A 79 -5.65 -10.40 -21.13
N ASP A 80 -5.19 -9.16 -21.32
CA ASP A 80 -5.78 -8.28 -22.34
C ASP A 80 -4.90 -7.05 -22.65
N ARG A 81 -3.59 -7.22 -22.79
CA ARG A 81 -2.78 -6.19 -23.45
C ARG A 81 -3.03 -6.26 -24.94
N VAL A 82 -4.15 -5.66 -25.36
CA VAL A 82 -4.41 -5.36 -26.75
C VAL A 82 -3.33 -4.40 -27.23
N VAL A 83 -2.36 -4.93 -27.96
CA VAL A 83 -1.40 -4.13 -28.70
C VAL A 83 -2.09 -3.73 -30.01
N ILE A 84 -2.36 -2.44 -30.17
CA ILE A 84 -2.87 -1.90 -31.44
C ILE A 84 -1.65 -1.62 -32.32
N CYS A 85 -1.63 -2.20 -33.52
CA CYS A 85 -0.57 -1.92 -34.49
C CYS A 85 -0.67 -0.48 -35.00
N ASP A 86 0.34 0.36 -34.75
CA ASP A 86 0.36 1.77 -35.20
C ASP A 86 0.32 1.95 -36.73
N VAL A 87 0.56 0.88 -37.51
CA VAL A 87 0.55 0.93 -38.98
C VAL A 87 -0.85 0.70 -39.57
N CYS A 88 -1.65 -0.17 -38.98
CA CYS A 88 -2.96 -0.57 -39.53
C CYS A 88 -4.12 -0.43 -38.54
N ASP A 89 -3.87 0.14 -37.35
CA ASP A 89 -4.83 0.35 -36.27
C ASP A 89 -5.60 -0.92 -35.85
N THR A 90 -5.04 -2.10 -36.15
CA THR A 90 -5.68 -3.39 -35.90
C THR A 90 -5.07 -4.03 -34.65
N ARG A 91 -5.91 -4.69 -33.85
CA ARG A 91 -5.50 -5.41 -32.65
C ARG A 91 -4.68 -6.65 -33.01
N VAL A 92 -3.52 -6.81 -32.39
CA VAL A 92 -2.66 -8.01 -32.54
C VAL A 92 -2.43 -8.67 -31.18
N ASP A 93 -2.52 -10.00 -31.15
CA ASP A 93 -2.53 -10.82 -29.93
C ASP A 93 -1.13 -11.21 -29.40
N GLN A 94 -0.04 -10.85 -30.09
CA GLN A 94 1.32 -11.13 -29.62
C GLN A 94 2.24 -9.91 -29.76
N MET A 95 3.14 -9.77 -28.78
CA MET A 95 4.13 -8.70 -28.56
C MET A 95 5.12 -8.42 -29.71
N THR A 96 4.90 -8.96 -30.90
CA THR A 96 5.66 -8.59 -32.09
C THR A 96 5.07 -7.29 -32.61
N ALA A 97 5.57 -6.16 -32.11
CA ALA A 97 5.29 -4.85 -32.68
C ALA A 97 5.58 -4.92 -34.19
N CYS A 98 4.54 -4.92 -35.02
CA CYS A 98 4.70 -4.93 -36.46
C CYS A 98 5.39 -3.62 -36.87
N THR A 99 6.61 -3.69 -37.36
CA THR A 99 7.21 -2.56 -38.07
C THR A 99 6.60 -2.48 -39.48
N PHE A 100 6.65 -1.31 -40.11
CA PHE A 100 6.01 -1.04 -41.42
C PHE A 100 6.37 -2.06 -42.52
N VAL A 101 7.53 -2.72 -42.42
CA VAL A 101 8.07 -3.66 -43.42
C VAL A 101 7.56 -5.10 -43.22
N ASP A 102 7.10 -5.45 -42.01
CA ASP A 102 6.74 -6.83 -41.62
C ASP A 102 5.25 -7.00 -41.24
N CYS A 103 4.42 -5.98 -41.50
CA CYS A 103 2.99 -6.07 -41.18
C CYS A 103 2.22 -6.84 -42.27
N PRO A 104 1.72 -8.08 -42.02
CA PRO A 104 0.99 -8.88 -43.01
C PRO A 104 -0.38 -8.29 -43.41
N HIS A 105 -0.79 -7.21 -42.74
CA HIS A 105 -2.02 -6.45 -43.03
C HIS A 105 -1.77 -5.17 -43.84
N SER A 106 -0.51 -4.73 -44.01
CA SER A 106 -0.17 -3.51 -44.78
C SER A 106 -0.40 -3.69 -46.28
N GLU A 107 -0.13 -4.88 -46.83
CA GLU A 107 -0.31 -5.17 -48.25
C GLU A 107 -1.79 -5.28 -48.68
N ARG A 108 -2.72 -5.48 -47.74
CA ARG A 108 -4.15 -5.64 -48.05
C ARG A 108 -4.93 -4.33 -48.22
N ARG A 109 -4.31 -3.18 -47.94
CA ARG A 109 -4.95 -1.85 -48.09
C ARG A 109 -4.58 -1.14 -49.40
N ALA A 110 -3.73 -1.73 -50.22
CA ALA A 110 -3.26 -1.18 -51.49
C ALA A 110 -3.95 -1.80 -52.73
N ALA A 111 -5.06 -2.52 -52.56
CA ALA A 111 -5.89 -3.04 -53.65
C ALA A 111 -7.30 -2.45 -53.58
#